data_AF-A0A1I8EPI8-F1
#
_entry.id   AF-A0A1I8EPI8-F1
#
_cell.length_a   1.000
_cell.length_b   1.000
_cell.length_c   1.000
_cell.angle_alpha   90.00
_cell.angle_beta   90.00
_cell.angle_gamma   90.00
#
_symmetry.space_group_name_H-M   'P 1'
#
loop_
_entity.id
_entity.type
_entity.pdbx_description
1 polymer ?
#
loop_
_entity_poly.entity_id
_entity_poly.type
_entity_poly.pdbx_seq_one_letter_code
_entity_poly.pdbx_strand_id
1 'polypeptide(L)'
;HHCTEQDEVRLPEIKDDSWKVYFDDTGQEICDEFAMRYGIESIYQAMTHFACLCTRYMCSGVPAVLSTLLANINAYYAHTTATSAVSASDRFNASNFGRDRFVKLLDQLHNSLRIDLSMYRDISGLFEHLLNLIFSVKVSKKYFPSSSLAKLADLKSTVDLLTSITFFRMKVLELASPPRASNVVSECAKACMQATYQLMFESCCEDGGPSADSVNFWFDFLDYMMRVIEDDKNIYTPVLNQFPQELSVGNLSAATLWQLYKTDLQMALEEHAQTKKCSTPEYMNLYFKVKGFYFNWFIPFVMDWLNENDEHSMDILRNAYNRDKSDNFPQTSEHTKFSNSVIDVFTQLNEALKLLKQVKLFLNYILFL
;
A
#
# COMPACT_ATOMS: atom_id res chain seq x y z
N HIS A 1 -25.47 16.90 -5.75
CA HIS A 1 -25.13 17.75 -6.89
C HIS A 1 -24.33 16.93 -7.89
N HIS A 2 -24.92 16.73 -9.08
CA HIS A 2 -24.34 15.95 -10.17
C HIS A 2 -23.11 16.66 -10.75
N CYS A 3 -21.93 16.03 -10.70
CA CYS A 3 -20.88 16.32 -11.68
C CYS A 3 -21.09 15.38 -12.87
N THR A 4 -21.87 15.83 -13.84
CA THR A 4 -21.81 15.33 -15.22
C THR A 4 -20.50 15.79 -15.86
N GLU A 5 -20.04 15.11 -16.92
CA GLU A 5 -18.76 15.28 -17.65
C GLU A 5 -18.52 16.68 -18.28
N GLN A 6 -19.13 17.75 -17.76
CA GLN A 6 -19.01 19.15 -18.22
C GLN A 6 -18.24 20.09 -17.27
N ASP A 7 -17.75 19.59 -16.13
CA ASP A 7 -17.14 20.40 -15.06
C ASP A 7 -15.59 20.35 -15.10
N GLU A 8 -15.00 20.36 -16.30
CA GLU A 8 -13.54 20.38 -16.46
C GLU A 8 -13.03 21.80 -16.20
N VAL A 9 -12.25 21.97 -15.12
CA VAL A 9 -11.61 23.26 -14.81
C VAL A 9 -10.58 23.54 -15.90
N ARG A 10 -10.87 24.50 -16.76
CA ARG A 10 -9.91 24.97 -17.78
C ARG A 10 -8.78 25.70 -17.08
N LEU A 11 -7.60 25.09 -17.07
CA LEU A 11 -6.39 25.67 -16.51
C LEU A 11 -5.64 26.44 -17.60
N PRO A 12 -5.15 27.66 -17.32
CA PRO A 12 -4.39 28.46 -18.28
C PRO A 12 -3.03 27.80 -18.62
N GLU A 13 -2.51 28.07 -19.81
CA GLU A 13 -1.19 27.58 -20.23
C GLU A 13 -0.08 28.23 -19.39
N ILE A 14 0.81 27.40 -18.86
CA ILE A 14 1.89 27.82 -17.96
C ILE A 14 2.99 28.52 -18.78
N LYS A 15 3.17 29.83 -18.58
CA LYS A 15 4.35 30.63 -18.98
C LYS A 15 5.08 31.17 -17.73
N ASP A 16 6.31 31.66 -17.84
CA ASP A 16 7.02 32.29 -16.71
C ASP A 16 6.15 33.41 -16.07
N ASP A 17 6.08 33.47 -14.74
CA ASP A 17 5.10 34.23 -13.91
C ASP A 17 3.63 33.72 -13.92
N SER A 18 3.42 32.44 -14.23
CA SER A 18 2.11 31.76 -14.37
C SER A 18 1.12 31.92 -13.21
N TRP A 19 1.56 32.11 -11.96
CA TRP A 19 0.65 32.10 -10.80
C TRP A 19 -0.25 33.34 -10.67
N LYS A 20 -0.01 34.37 -11.48
CA LYS A 20 -0.85 35.57 -11.57
C LYS A 20 -1.88 35.50 -12.71
N VAL A 21 -1.82 34.43 -13.52
CA VAL A 21 -2.76 34.19 -14.62
C VAL A 21 -3.76 33.12 -14.17
N TYR A 22 -5.04 33.49 -14.19
CA TYR A 22 -6.14 32.70 -13.64
C TYR A 22 -7.13 32.22 -14.72
N PHE A 23 -7.22 32.96 -15.82
CA PHE A 23 -8.21 32.77 -16.89
C PHE A 23 -7.55 32.85 -18.27
N ASP A 24 -8.38 32.74 -19.32
CA ASP A 24 -8.00 33.10 -20.67
C ASP A 24 -7.75 34.61 -20.81
N ASP A 25 -7.14 35.05 -21.92
CA ASP A 25 -6.72 36.45 -22.12
C ASP A 25 -7.85 37.45 -21.82
N THR A 26 -9.08 37.16 -22.28
CA THR A 26 -10.25 38.01 -22.03
C THR A 26 -10.69 38.02 -20.57
N GLY A 27 -10.76 36.86 -19.92
CA GLY A 27 -11.10 36.78 -18.49
C GLY A 27 -10.04 37.43 -17.61
N GLN A 28 -8.77 37.29 -17.98
CA GLN A 28 -7.63 37.85 -17.26
C GLN A 28 -7.63 39.38 -17.34
N GLU A 29 -7.84 39.96 -18.52
CA GLU A 29 -7.92 41.42 -18.72
C GLU A 29 -9.03 42.04 -17.87
N ILE A 30 -10.21 41.39 -17.79
CA ILE A 30 -11.32 41.86 -16.95
C ILE A 30 -10.92 41.89 -15.46
N CYS A 31 -10.28 40.82 -14.98
CA CYS A 31 -9.83 40.73 -13.59
C CYS A 31 -8.75 41.77 -13.27
N ASP A 32 -7.77 41.95 -14.16
CA ASP A 32 -6.66 42.88 -13.96
C ASP A 32 -7.14 44.35 -14.01
N GLU A 33 -7.99 44.72 -14.97
CA GLU A 33 -8.57 46.07 -15.04
C GLU A 33 -9.44 46.38 -13.81
N PHE A 34 -10.25 45.42 -13.35
CA PHE A 34 -11.03 45.59 -12.13
C PHE A 34 -10.11 45.78 -10.92
N ALA A 35 -9.08 44.94 -10.79
CA ALA A 35 -8.14 45.04 -9.68
C ALA A 35 -7.37 46.36 -9.66
N MET A 36 -6.88 46.81 -10.82
CA MET A 36 -6.19 48.11 -10.95
C MET A 36 -7.12 49.26 -10.59
N ARG A 37 -8.36 49.25 -11.10
CA ARG A 37 -9.33 50.34 -10.90
C ARG A 37 -9.79 50.49 -9.47
N TYR A 38 -9.90 49.40 -8.73
CA TYR A 38 -10.35 49.38 -7.33
C TYR A 38 -9.22 49.20 -6.31
N GLY A 39 -7.95 49.19 -6.74
CA GLY A 39 -6.79 49.08 -5.86
C GLY A 39 -6.69 47.73 -5.15
N ILE A 40 -7.04 46.63 -5.81
CA ILE A 40 -6.95 45.27 -5.27
C ILE A 40 -5.55 44.71 -5.52
N GLU A 41 -4.85 44.38 -4.44
CA GLU A 41 -3.50 43.82 -4.50
C GLU A 41 -3.47 42.44 -5.18
N SER A 42 -2.39 42.12 -5.89
CA SER A 42 -2.21 40.84 -6.58
C SER A 42 -2.25 39.64 -5.64
N ILE A 43 -1.78 39.80 -4.39
CA ILE A 43 -1.82 38.73 -3.38
C ILE A 43 -3.26 38.40 -2.96
N TYR A 44 -4.14 39.39 -2.89
CA TYR A 44 -5.55 39.17 -2.58
C TYR A 44 -6.25 38.38 -3.69
N GLN A 45 -5.93 38.70 -4.95
CA GLN A 45 -6.43 37.96 -6.12
C GLN A 45 -5.97 36.50 -6.08
N ALA A 46 -4.68 36.26 -5.83
CA ALA A 46 -4.11 34.92 -5.72
C ALA A 46 -4.73 34.09 -4.60
N MET A 47 -4.90 34.66 -3.40
CA MET A 47 -5.54 33.98 -2.27
C MET A 47 -7.04 33.69 -2.54
N THR A 48 -7.71 34.57 -3.27
CA THR A 48 -9.11 34.38 -3.69
C THR A 48 -9.23 33.29 -4.73
N HIS A 49 -8.34 33.27 -5.73
CA HIS A 49 -8.29 32.22 -6.73
C HIS A 49 -7.96 30.86 -6.10
N PHE A 50 -6.99 30.83 -5.16
CA PHE A 50 -6.69 29.64 -4.36
C PHE A 50 -7.94 29.11 -3.65
N ALA A 51 -8.70 29.99 -2.98
CA ALA A 51 -9.96 29.62 -2.33
C ALA A 51 -11.02 29.07 -3.28
N CYS A 52 -11.10 29.59 -4.51
CA CYS A 52 -12.00 29.05 -5.53
C CYS A 52 -11.56 27.65 -5.98
N LEU A 53 -10.27 27.47 -6.27
CA LEU A 53 -9.71 26.17 -6.65
C LEU A 53 -9.85 25.11 -5.56
N CYS A 54 -9.80 25.50 -4.27
CA CYS A 54 -10.07 24.60 -3.15
C CYS A 54 -11.47 23.96 -3.18
N THR A 55 -12.44 24.53 -3.90
CA THR A 55 -13.76 23.89 -4.07
C THR A 55 -13.75 22.80 -5.15
N ARG A 56 -12.74 22.79 -6.01
CA ARG A 56 -12.58 21.91 -7.17
C ARG A 56 -11.24 21.17 -7.20
N TYR A 57 -10.56 21.04 -6.05
CA TYR A 57 -9.24 20.42 -5.95
C TYR A 57 -9.18 18.96 -6.47
N MET A 58 -10.31 18.30 -6.62
CA MET A 58 -10.45 16.95 -7.21
C MET A 58 -10.38 16.89 -8.73
N CYS A 59 -10.34 18.03 -9.41
CA CYS A 59 -10.25 18.09 -10.86
C CYS A 59 -8.79 17.88 -11.29
N SER A 60 -8.60 17.26 -12.45
CA SER A 60 -7.25 16.94 -12.93
C SER A 60 -6.42 18.22 -13.13
N GLY A 61 -5.14 18.18 -12.78
CA GLY A 61 -4.23 19.33 -12.84
C GLY A 61 -4.45 20.40 -11.77
N VAL A 62 -5.62 20.48 -11.13
CA VAL A 62 -5.89 21.48 -10.08
C VAL A 62 -4.95 21.34 -8.86
N PRO A 63 -4.62 20.13 -8.36
CA PRO A 63 -3.66 20.00 -7.27
C PRO A 63 -2.29 20.62 -7.57
N ALA A 64 -1.81 20.50 -8.82
CA ALA A 64 -0.52 21.07 -9.24
C ALA A 64 -0.55 22.60 -9.24
N VAL A 65 -1.63 23.19 -9.76
CA VAL A 65 -1.85 24.65 -9.74
C VAL A 65 -2.01 25.17 -8.32
N LEU A 66 -2.78 24.48 -7.47
CA LEU A 66 -2.92 24.80 -6.05
C LEU A 66 -1.56 24.76 -5.32
N SER A 67 -0.75 23.74 -5.57
CA SER A 67 0.58 23.61 -4.95
C SER A 67 1.49 24.76 -5.37
N THR A 68 1.55 25.05 -6.66
CA THR A 68 2.35 26.16 -7.22
C THR A 68 1.87 27.52 -6.70
N LEU A 69 0.57 27.76 -6.69
CA LEU A 69 -0.03 29.00 -6.20
C LEU A 69 0.24 29.19 -4.70
N LEU A 70 0.11 28.15 -3.89
CA LEU A 70 0.41 28.21 -2.47
C LEU A 70 1.91 28.43 -2.20
N ALA A 71 2.79 27.84 -3.01
CA ALA A 71 4.22 28.08 -2.92
C ALA A 71 4.57 29.55 -3.20
N ASN A 72 3.92 30.18 -4.19
CA ASN A 72 4.10 31.60 -4.50
C ASN A 72 3.50 32.52 -3.42
N ILE A 73 2.30 32.20 -2.89
CA ILE A 73 1.73 32.91 -1.73
C ILE A 73 2.68 32.80 -0.53
N ASN A 74 3.25 31.63 -0.29
CA ASN A 74 4.22 31.40 0.77
C ASN A 74 5.49 32.25 0.54
N ALA A 75 6.03 32.27 -0.67
CA ALA A 75 7.19 33.10 -1.01
C ALA A 75 6.89 34.60 -0.85
N TYR A 76 5.69 35.04 -1.23
CA TYR A 76 5.24 36.41 -1.02
C TYR A 76 5.29 36.78 0.47
N TYR A 77 4.76 35.96 1.38
CA TYR A 77 4.80 36.31 2.80
C TYR A 77 6.16 36.04 3.46
N ALA A 78 6.92 35.05 3.02
CA ALA A 78 8.20 34.66 3.65
C ALA A 78 9.42 35.46 3.15
N HIS A 79 9.43 35.91 1.89
CA HIS A 79 10.63 36.46 1.23
C HIS A 79 10.54 37.92 0.78
N THR A 80 9.41 38.61 0.94
CA THR A 80 9.19 39.93 0.31
C THR A 80 10.05 41.09 0.81
N THR A 81 10.89 40.98 1.84
CA THR A 81 11.87 42.05 2.13
C THR A 81 13.05 41.58 2.95
N ALA A 82 14.26 41.73 2.40
CA ALA A 82 15.54 41.56 3.10
C ALA A 82 15.79 42.60 4.23
N THR A 83 14.79 43.45 4.56
CA THR A 83 14.93 44.61 5.45
C THR A 83 13.72 44.91 6.36
N SER A 84 12.67 44.06 6.40
CA SER A 84 11.52 44.33 7.29
C SER A 84 11.74 43.79 8.70
N ALA A 85 11.62 44.65 9.72
CA ALA A 85 11.66 44.30 11.15
C ALA A 85 10.45 43.49 11.66
N VAL A 86 9.57 43.05 10.77
CA VAL A 86 8.27 42.41 11.06
C VAL A 86 8.32 40.95 10.64
N SER A 87 7.75 40.05 11.45
CA SER A 87 7.74 38.61 11.18
C SER A 87 6.88 38.25 9.95
N ALA A 88 7.06 37.05 9.39
CA ALA A 88 6.22 36.59 8.28
C ALA A 88 4.77 36.39 8.74
N SER A 89 4.60 35.91 9.96
CA SER A 89 3.30 35.74 10.63
C SER A 89 2.57 37.08 10.78
N ASP A 90 3.25 38.14 11.22
CA ASP A 90 2.65 39.46 11.39
C ASP A 90 2.23 40.10 10.05
N ARG A 91 3.05 39.93 9.00
CA ARG A 91 2.66 40.35 7.64
C ARG A 91 1.42 39.61 7.15
N PHE A 92 1.35 38.31 7.42
CA PHE A 92 0.18 37.51 7.05
C PHE A 92 -1.06 37.89 7.87
N ASN A 93 -0.88 38.27 9.14
CA ASN A 93 -1.97 38.77 10.00
C ASN A 93 -2.59 40.06 9.46
N ALA A 94 -1.79 40.89 8.78
CA ALA A 94 -2.24 42.11 8.12
C ALA A 94 -2.89 41.87 6.74
N SER A 95 -3.03 40.62 6.29
CA SER A 95 -3.65 40.31 4.99
C SER A 95 -5.12 40.72 4.94
N ASN A 96 -5.48 41.49 3.91
CA ASN A 96 -6.87 41.88 3.62
C ASN A 96 -7.80 40.69 3.29
N PHE A 97 -7.24 39.52 2.95
CA PHE A 97 -8.04 38.30 2.75
C PHE A 97 -8.60 37.76 4.07
N GLY A 98 -7.91 38.02 5.18
CA GLY A 98 -8.24 37.55 6.53
C GLY A 98 -7.50 36.27 6.90
N ARG A 99 -6.61 36.37 7.90
CA ARG A 99 -5.80 35.28 8.46
C ARG A 99 -6.65 34.04 8.79
N ASP A 100 -7.64 34.20 9.67
CA ASP A 100 -8.43 33.06 10.17
C ASP A 100 -9.24 32.39 9.07
N ARG A 101 -9.68 33.16 8.08
CA ARG A 101 -10.41 32.64 6.92
C ARG A 101 -9.50 31.74 6.09
N PHE A 102 -8.29 32.18 5.77
CA PHE A 102 -7.35 31.40 4.98
C PHE A 102 -6.81 30.18 5.73
N VAL A 103 -6.53 30.31 7.03
CA VAL A 103 -6.10 29.18 7.86
C VAL A 103 -7.18 28.10 7.91
N LYS A 104 -8.45 28.47 8.16
CA LYS A 104 -9.58 27.52 8.13
C LYS A 104 -9.71 26.81 6.78
N LEU A 105 -9.52 27.55 5.69
CA LEU A 105 -9.55 26.99 4.34
C LEU A 105 -8.42 25.97 4.13
N LEU A 106 -7.19 26.28 4.56
CA LEU A 106 -6.05 25.36 4.50
C LEU A 106 -6.27 24.11 5.36
N ASP A 107 -6.85 24.27 6.55
CA ASP A 107 -7.16 23.16 7.45
C ASP A 107 -8.21 22.22 6.84
N GLN A 108 -9.27 22.80 6.25
CA GLN A 108 -10.29 22.04 5.52
C GLN A 108 -9.71 21.31 4.32
N LEU A 109 -8.90 21.99 3.50
CA LEU A 109 -8.24 21.38 2.36
C LEU A 109 -7.32 20.24 2.80
N HIS A 110 -6.44 20.48 3.77
CA HIS A 110 -5.53 19.47 4.33
C HIS A 110 -6.28 18.23 4.82
N ASN A 111 -7.35 18.41 5.60
CA ASN A 111 -8.14 17.30 6.11
C ASN A 111 -8.81 16.51 4.98
N SER A 112 -9.29 17.20 3.95
CA SER A 112 -9.95 16.53 2.83
C SER A 112 -8.95 15.77 1.95
N LEU A 113 -7.77 16.36 1.67
CA LEU A 113 -6.66 15.66 1.00
C LEU A 113 -6.23 14.39 1.75
N ARG A 114 -6.17 14.46 3.09
CA ARG A 114 -5.83 13.31 3.95
C ARG A 114 -6.86 12.18 3.82
N ILE A 115 -8.15 12.50 3.83
CA ILE A 115 -9.23 11.52 3.67
C ILE A 115 -9.10 10.82 2.31
N ASP A 116 -8.87 11.59 1.26
CA ASP A 116 -8.75 11.07 -0.10
C ASP A 116 -7.50 10.21 -0.31
N LEU A 117 -6.36 10.65 0.21
CA LEU A 117 -5.14 9.84 0.18
C LEU A 117 -5.26 8.56 1.03
N SER A 118 -6.15 8.53 2.02
CA SER A 118 -6.42 7.31 2.79
C SER A 118 -7.13 6.24 1.96
N MET A 119 -7.58 6.58 0.75
CA MET A 119 -8.17 5.66 -0.22
C MET A 119 -7.58 5.93 -1.63
N TYR A 120 -6.26 6.09 -1.73
CA TYR A 120 -5.62 6.48 -3.00
C TYR A 120 -5.72 5.40 -4.10
N ARG A 121 -5.82 4.12 -3.74
CA ARG A 121 -5.94 3.02 -4.70
C ARG A 121 -7.35 2.83 -5.21
N ASP A 122 -7.43 2.57 -6.52
CA ASP A 122 -8.65 2.06 -7.14
C ASP A 122 -8.65 0.53 -7.07
N ILE A 123 -9.48 -0.05 -6.20
CA ILE A 123 -9.74 -1.50 -6.20
C ILE A 123 -11.06 -1.80 -6.91
N SER A 124 -11.77 -0.77 -7.37
CA SER A 124 -13.06 -0.91 -8.06
C SER A 124 -12.94 -1.70 -9.37
N GLY A 125 -11.74 -1.81 -9.94
CA GLY A 125 -11.47 -2.65 -11.11
C GLY A 125 -11.62 -4.16 -10.87
N LEU A 126 -11.51 -4.63 -9.62
CA LEU A 126 -11.88 -6.01 -9.23
C LEU A 126 -13.39 -6.20 -9.05
N PHE A 127 -14.15 -5.10 -9.02
CA PHE A 127 -15.55 -5.05 -8.61
C PHE A 127 -16.49 -4.36 -9.62
N GLU A 128 -16.06 -4.19 -10.88
CA GLU A 128 -16.92 -3.52 -11.88
C GLU A 128 -18.28 -4.22 -12.05
N HIS A 129 -18.38 -5.50 -11.72
CA HIS A 129 -19.62 -6.27 -11.79
C HIS A 129 -20.54 -6.15 -10.56
N LEU A 130 -19.98 -6.02 -9.34
CA LEU A 130 -20.76 -6.14 -8.09
C LEU A 130 -21.27 -4.79 -7.57
N LEU A 131 -20.47 -3.72 -7.68
CA LEU A 131 -20.85 -2.39 -7.17
C LEU A 131 -21.90 -1.69 -8.04
N ASN A 132 -21.93 -1.96 -9.36
CA ASN A 132 -22.91 -1.37 -10.27
C ASN A 132 -24.34 -1.89 -10.06
N LEU A 133 -24.52 -3.05 -9.42
CA LEU A 133 -25.83 -3.67 -9.24
C LEU A 133 -26.56 -3.19 -7.97
N ILE A 134 -25.84 -2.83 -6.90
CA ILE A 134 -26.45 -2.62 -5.58
C ILE A 134 -26.75 -1.15 -5.31
N PHE A 135 -25.92 -0.21 -5.76
CA PHE A 135 -26.05 1.17 -5.31
C PHE A 135 -26.73 2.15 -6.25
N SER A 136 -26.75 1.95 -7.59
CA SER A 136 -27.27 2.95 -8.55
C SER A 136 -26.92 4.41 -8.17
N VAL A 137 -25.78 4.60 -7.51
CA VAL A 137 -25.15 5.87 -7.23
C VAL A 137 -23.83 5.72 -7.95
N LYS A 138 -23.72 6.37 -9.10
CA LYS A 138 -22.43 6.58 -9.77
C LYS A 138 -21.65 7.55 -8.90
N VAL A 139 -21.13 7.05 -7.77
CA VAL A 139 -20.26 7.81 -6.89
C VAL A 139 -19.01 8.06 -7.73
N SER A 140 -18.81 9.31 -8.17
CA SER A 140 -17.54 9.76 -8.76
C SER A 140 -16.44 9.80 -7.69
N LYS A 141 -16.19 8.68 -7.00
CA LYS A 141 -15.03 8.49 -6.13
C LYS A 141 -13.86 8.19 -7.06
N LYS A 142 -13.11 9.24 -7.36
CA LYS A 142 -12.00 9.24 -8.32
C LYS A 142 -10.74 8.73 -7.61
N TYR A 143 -10.54 7.42 -7.64
CA TYR A 143 -9.31 6.80 -7.20
C TYR A 143 -8.13 7.13 -8.15
N PHE A 144 -6.89 6.87 -7.74
CA PHE A 144 -5.70 7.04 -8.58
C PHE A 144 -5.23 5.67 -9.12
N PRO A 145 -5.84 5.14 -10.19
CA PRO A 145 -5.51 3.82 -10.69
C PRO A 145 -4.08 3.78 -11.25
N SER A 146 -3.41 2.65 -11.02
CA SER A 146 -2.07 2.38 -11.55
C SER A 146 -1.99 2.42 -13.08
N SER A 147 -3.12 2.24 -13.77
CA SER A 147 -3.23 2.27 -15.23
C SER A 147 -3.18 3.66 -15.85
N SER A 148 -3.45 4.72 -15.09
CA SER A 148 -3.54 6.10 -15.62
C SER A 148 -2.40 6.98 -15.15
N LEU A 149 -1.43 7.24 -16.03
CA LEU A 149 -0.31 8.13 -15.75
C LEU A 149 -0.76 9.55 -15.38
N ALA A 150 -1.82 10.06 -16.01
CA ALA A 150 -2.38 11.37 -15.68
C ALA A 150 -2.92 11.41 -14.23
N LYS A 151 -3.59 10.33 -13.79
CA LYS A 151 -4.04 10.23 -12.39
C LYS A 151 -2.88 10.03 -11.42
N LEU A 152 -1.84 9.30 -11.79
CA LEU A 152 -0.64 9.21 -10.97
C LEU A 152 0.08 10.56 -10.83
N ALA A 153 0.07 11.39 -11.87
CA ALA A 153 0.56 12.77 -11.77
C ALA A 153 -0.30 13.64 -10.84
N ASP A 154 -1.63 13.48 -10.87
CA ASP A 154 -2.54 14.13 -9.91
C ASP A 154 -2.27 13.66 -8.47
N LEU A 155 -2.01 12.36 -8.25
CA LEU A 155 -1.63 11.80 -6.95
C LEU A 155 -0.33 12.44 -6.43
N LYS A 156 0.69 12.52 -7.29
CA LYS A 156 1.95 13.18 -6.96
C LYS A 156 1.71 14.64 -6.54
N SER A 157 0.96 15.37 -7.36
CA SER A 157 0.64 16.78 -7.14
C SER A 157 -0.19 17.00 -5.87
N THR A 158 -1.03 16.02 -5.50
CA THR A 158 -1.80 16.04 -4.25
C THR A 158 -0.90 15.96 -3.02
N VAL A 159 0.13 15.10 -3.06
CA VAL A 159 1.14 15.01 -1.99
C VAL A 159 2.06 16.24 -1.97
N ASP A 160 2.39 16.79 -3.12
CA ASP A 160 3.14 18.05 -3.22
C ASP A 160 2.33 19.19 -2.59
N LEU A 161 1.03 19.28 -2.84
CA LEU A 161 0.13 20.25 -2.21
C LEU A 161 0.07 20.08 -0.67
N LEU A 162 -0.04 18.84 -0.15
CA LEU A 162 0.05 18.62 1.30
C LEU A 162 1.37 19.11 1.88
N THR A 163 2.46 18.89 1.16
CA THR A 163 3.79 19.36 1.55
C THR A 163 3.85 20.90 1.54
N SER A 164 3.27 21.55 0.52
CA SER A 164 3.13 23.01 0.44
C SER A 164 2.31 23.56 1.62
N ILE A 165 1.23 22.91 2.03
CA ILE A 165 0.42 23.32 3.19
C ILE A 165 1.25 23.22 4.48
N THR A 166 1.96 22.10 4.70
CA THR A 166 2.83 21.92 5.87
C THR A 166 3.96 22.97 5.88
N PHE A 167 4.53 23.28 4.72
CA PHE A 167 5.57 24.30 4.59
C PHE A 167 5.04 25.71 4.90
N PHE A 168 3.84 26.06 4.41
CA PHE A 168 3.18 27.31 4.74
C PHE A 168 2.94 27.46 6.25
N ARG A 169 2.46 26.40 6.93
CA ARG A 169 2.30 26.38 8.38
C ARG A 169 3.62 26.60 9.13
N MET A 170 4.70 26.03 8.62
CA MET A 170 6.02 26.17 9.23
C MET A 170 6.64 27.56 9.01
N LYS A 171 6.54 28.11 7.79
CA LYS A 171 7.25 29.34 7.40
C LYS A 171 6.45 30.63 7.60
N VAL A 172 5.15 30.60 7.30
CA VAL A 172 4.30 31.80 7.36
C VAL A 172 3.56 31.88 8.68
N LEU A 173 2.99 30.77 9.16
CA LEU A 173 2.34 30.75 10.47
C LEU A 173 3.32 30.57 11.63
N GLU A 174 4.60 30.29 11.34
CA GLU A 174 5.68 30.10 12.32
C GLU A 174 5.33 29.06 13.40
N LEU A 175 4.55 28.02 13.03
CA LEU A 175 4.29 26.91 13.95
C LEU A 175 5.60 26.17 14.25
N ALA A 176 5.91 26.01 15.54
CA ALA A 176 7.14 25.37 15.99
C ALA A 176 7.25 23.88 15.58
N SER A 177 6.12 23.17 15.51
CA SER A 177 6.10 21.73 15.19
C SER A 177 4.84 21.32 14.44
N PRO A 178 4.67 21.73 13.17
CA PRO A 178 3.59 21.21 12.34
C PRO A 178 3.78 19.70 12.11
N PRO A 179 2.69 18.92 11.93
CA PRO A 179 2.80 17.51 11.61
C PRO A 179 3.62 17.33 10.33
N ARG A 180 4.65 16.48 10.38
CA ARG A 180 5.51 16.21 9.23
C ARG A 180 4.68 15.61 8.10
N ALA A 181 4.84 16.16 6.89
CA ALA A 181 4.10 15.69 5.72
C ALA A 181 4.36 14.20 5.43
N SER A 182 5.59 13.73 5.59
CA SER A 182 5.96 12.31 5.47
C SER A 182 5.16 11.40 6.40
N ASN A 183 5.00 11.77 7.68
CA ASN A 183 4.20 11.01 8.63
C ASN A 183 2.73 10.99 8.23
N VAL A 184 2.16 12.13 7.85
CA VAL A 184 0.75 12.22 7.42
C VAL A 184 0.50 11.35 6.20
N VAL A 185 1.38 11.41 5.19
CA VAL A 185 1.27 10.59 3.98
C VAL A 185 1.46 9.11 4.30
N SER A 186 2.40 8.76 5.20
CA SER A 186 2.58 7.39 5.66
C SER A 186 1.34 6.83 6.37
N GLU A 187 0.68 7.62 7.20
CA GLU A 187 -0.56 7.21 7.87
C GLU A 187 -1.72 7.01 6.88
N CYS A 188 -1.85 7.90 5.89
CA CYS A 188 -2.85 7.76 4.83
C CYS A 188 -2.58 6.51 3.99
N ALA A 189 -1.32 6.29 3.60
CA ALA A 189 -0.93 5.13 2.82
C ALA A 189 -1.23 3.83 3.57
N LYS A 190 -0.90 3.79 4.87
CA LYS A 190 -1.21 2.66 5.75
C LYS A 190 -2.71 2.42 5.89
N ALA A 191 -3.51 3.47 6.06
CA ALA A 191 -4.97 3.36 6.11
C ALA A 191 -5.53 2.78 4.80
N CYS A 192 -5.01 3.22 3.65
CA CYS A 192 -5.37 2.66 2.35
C CYS A 192 -4.99 1.18 2.26
N MET A 193 -3.80 0.78 2.74
CA MET A 193 -3.38 -0.63 2.80
C MET A 193 -4.29 -1.49 3.66
N GLN A 194 -4.70 -1.00 4.81
CA GLN A 194 -5.64 -1.70 5.69
C GLN A 194 -7.00 -1.88 5.00
N ALA A 195 -7.54 -0.83 4.39
CA ALA A 195 -8.79 -0.93 3.63
C ALA A 195 -8.66 -1.87 2.43
N THR A 196 -7.52 -1.83 1.74
CA THR A 196 -7.22 -2.71 0.59
C THR A 196 -7.24 -4.17 1.00
N TYR A 197 -6.61 -4.50 2.13
CA TYR A 197 -6.60 -5.85 2.67
C TYR A 197 -8.02 -6.35 2.97
N GLN A 198 -8.83 -5.56 3.68
CA GLN A 198 -10.19 -5.93 4.04
C GLN A 198 -11.05 -6.19 2.80
N LEU A 199 -11.00 -5.29 1.81
CA LEU A 199 -11.75 -5.44 0.56
C LEU A 199 -11.32 -6.68 -0.24
N MET A 200 -10.01 -6.95 -0.33
CA MET A 200 -9.51 -8.16 -0.98
C MET A 200 -9.95 -9.43 -0.25
N PHE A 201 -9.88 -9.41 1.09
CA PHE A 201 -10.24 -10.55 1.93
C PHE A 201 -11.74 -10.86 1.81
N GLU A 202 -12.60 -9.84 1.89
CA GLU A 202 -14.05 -9.97 1.69
C GLU A 202 -14.36 -10.52 0.30
N SER A 203 -13.70 -10.00 -0.75
CA SER A 203 -13.87 -10.51 -2.12
C SER A 203 -13.51 -11.98 -2.25
N CYS A 204 -12.38 -12.40 -1.67
CA CYS A 204 -11.96 -13.79 -1.74
C CYS A 204 -12.86 -14.68 -0.88
N CYS A 205 -13.51 -14.13 0.15
CA CYS A 205 -14.52 -14.86 0.93
C CYS A 205 -15.76 -15.20 0.11
N GLU A 206 -16.19 -14.32 -0.81
CA GLU A 206 -17.35 -14.57 -1.69
C GLU A 206 -17.10 -15.71 -2.68
N ASP A 207 -15.87 -15.86 -3.19
CA ASP A 207 -15.47 -16.89 -4.17
C ASP A 207 -15.09 -18.25 -3.54
N GLY A 208 -15.13 -18.36 -2.22
CA GLY A 208 -14.72 -19.56 -1.49
C GLY A 208 -13.77 -19.21 -0.34
N GLY A 209 -14.34 -18.63 0.71
CA GLY A 209 -13.59 -18.16 1.88
C GLY A 209 -12.87 -19.24 2.70
N PRO A 210 -12.26 -18.82 3.82
CA PRO A 210 -11.56 -19.73 4.72
C PRO A 210 -12.46 -20.90 5.13
N SER A 211 -11.97 -22.12 4.97
CA SER A 211 -12.69 -23.35 5.32
C SER A 211 -11.81 -24.24 6.17
N ALA A 212 -12.40 -24.85 7.20
CA ALA A 212 -11.72 -25.86 8.01
C ALA A 212 -11.29 -27.10 7.20
N ASP A 213 -11.88 -27.30 6.01
CA ASP A 213 -11.62 -28.46 5.17
C ASP A 213 -10.52 -28.19 4.11
N SER A 214 -10.05 -26.95 3.93
CA SER A 214 -8.97 -26.63 2.98
C SER A 214 -8.17 -25.37 3.34
N VAL A 215 -6.86 -25.43 3.14
CA VAL A 215 -5.94 -24.28 3.33
C VAL A 215 -5.64 -23.50 2.05
N ASN A 216 -6.24 -23.87 0.92
CA ASN A 216 -5.93 -23.28 -0.39
C ASN A 216 -6.28 -21.79 -0.46
N PHE A 217 -7.35 -21.35 0.21
CA PHE A 217 -7.70 -19.94 0.33
C PHE A 217 -6.50 -19.08 0.78
N TRP A 218 -5.78 -19.53 1.82
CA TRP A 218 -4.63 -18.80 2.37
C TRP A 218 -3.44 -18.76 1.41
N PHE A 219 -3.32 -19.78 0.54
CA PHE A 219 -2.29 -19.87 -0.49
C PHE A 219 -2.57 -18.89 -1.63
N ASP A 220 -3.80 -18.84 -2.12
CA ASP A 220 -4.22 -17.97 -3.23
C ASP A 220 -4.29 -16.51 -2.78
N PHE A 221 -4.83 -16.25 -1.60
CA PHE A 221 -4.90 -14.92 -1.00
C PHE A 221 -3.51 -14.29 -0.83
N LEU A 222 -2.51 -15.10 -0.46
CA LEU A 222 -1.13 -14.65 -0.38
C LEU A 222 -0.60 -14.20 -1.75
N ASP A 223 -0.95 -14.87 -2.85
CA ASP A 223 -0.53 -14.45 -4.19
C ASP A 223 -1.19 -13.13 -4.62
N TYR A 224 -2.47 -12.94 -4.30
CA TYR A 224 -3.15 -11.65 -4.52
C TYR A 224 -2.49 -10.51 -3.73
N MET A 225 -2.19 -10.75 -2.45
CA MET A 225 -1.49 -9.79 -1.60
C MET A 225 -0.11 -9.44 -2.17
N MET A 226 0.65 -10.42 -2.65
CA MET A 226 1.97 -10.20 -3.25
C MET A 226 1.90 -9.34 -4.52
N ARG A 227 0.85 -9.50 -5.35
CA ARG A 227 0.63 -8.63 -6.52
C ARG A 227 0.40 -7.18 -6.12
N VAL A 228 -0.40 -6.92 -5.08
CA VAL A 228 -0.63 -5.56 -4.56
C VAL A 228 0.64 -4.94 -4.00
N ILE A 229 1.46 -5.71 -3.28
CA ILE A 229 2.75 -5.25 -2.76
C ILE A 229 3.68 -4.87 -3.93
N GLU A 230 3.68 -5.66 -5.00
CA GLU A 230 4.53 -5.41 -6.18
C GLU A 230 4.08 -4.15 -6.94
N ASP A 231 2.78 -3.90 -7.06
CA ASP A 231 2.23 -2.66 -7.62
C ASP A 231 2.62 -1.43 -6.76
N ASP A 232 2.53 -1.55 -5.43
CA ASP A 232 2.97 -0.47 -4.52
C ASP A 232 4.45 -0.16 -4.65
N LYS A 233 5.26 -1.19 -4.83
CA LYS A 233 6.70 -1.06 -4.99
C LYS A 233 7.08 -0.48 -6.36
N ASN A 234 6.46 -0.92 -7.44
CA ASN A 234 6.88 -0.57 -8.79
C ASN A 234 6.18 0.66 -9.37
N ILE A 235 4.95 0.94 -8.93
CA ILE A 235 4.10 1.99 -9.50
C ILE A 235 3.96 3.15 -8.52
N TYR A 236 3.48 2.89 -7.30
CA TYR A 236 3.19 3.97 -6.35
C TYR A 236 4.44 4.51 -5.65
N THR A 237 5.47 3.70 -5.40
CA THR A 237 6.73 4.16 -4.77
C THR A 237 7.46 5.21 -5.63
N PRO A 238 7.62 5.04 -6.97
CA PRO A 238 8.20 6.10 -7.80
C PRO A 238 7.37 7.39 -7.85
N VAL A 239 6.05 7.29 -7.77
CA VAL A 239 5.13 8.43 -7.80
C VAL A 239 5.20 9.22 -6.48
N LEU A 240 5.22 8.51 -5.35
CA LEU A 240 5.26 9.06 -3.99
C LEU A 240 6.70 9.18 -3.46
N ASN A 241 7.58 9.74 -4.29
CA ASN A 241 9.02 9.83 -4.02
C ASN A 241 9.46 11.13 -3.33
N GLN A 242 8.55 11.91 -2.75
CA GLN A 242 8.87 13.17 -2.07
C GLN A 242 9.77 12.96 -0.83
N PHE A 243 9.71 11.79 -0.20
CA PHE A 243 10.41 11.47 1.06
C PHE A 243 11.16 10.12 0.99
N PRO A 244 12.13 9.92 0.07
CA PRO A 244 12.68 8.60 -0.22
C PRO A 244 13.46 7.96 0.95
N GLN A 245 13.95 8.77 1.89
CA GLN A 245 14.63 8.29 3.10
C GLN A 245 13.67 7.98 4.25
N GLU A 246 12.47 8.54 4.25
CA GLU A 246 11.50 8.43 5.35
C GLU A 246 10.31 7.53 5.00
N LEU A 247 9.93 7.46 3.72
CA LEU A 247 8.76 6.74 3.22
C LEU A 247 9.13 5.94 1.98
N SER A 248 8.99 4.62 2.09
CA SER A 248 8.95 3.70 0.95
C SER A 248 7.59 3.00 0.95
N VAL A 249 6.74 3.32 -0.03
CA VAL A 249 5.37 2.80 -0.11
C VAL A 249 5.37 1.28 -0.23
N GLY A 250 6.27 0.71 -1.04
CA GLY A 250 6.43 -0.74 -1.17
C GLY A 250 6.81 -1.43 0.15
N ASN A 251 7.76 -0.86 0.91
CA ASN A 251 8.14 -1.43 2.21
C ASN A 251 7.02 -1.31 3.25
N LEU A 252 6.34 -0.15 3.27
CA LEU A 252 5.20 0.09 4.14
C LEU A 252 4.03 -0.86 3.82
N SER A 253 3.80 -1.13 2.52
CA SER A 253 2.81 -2.08 2.02
C SER A 253 3.11 -3.49 2.48
N ALA A 254 4.33 -3.97 2.21
CA ALA A 254 4.78 -5.28 2.64
C ALA A 254 4.62 -5.44 4.16
N ALA A 255 5.06 -4.46 4.95
CA ALA A 255 4.92 -4.50 6.40
C ALA A 255 3.45 -4.52 6.86
N THR A 256 2.60 -3.68 6.27
CA THR A 256 1.20 -3.54 6.73
C THR A 256 0.36 -4.75 6.33
N LEU A 257 0.41 -5.15 5.07
CA LEU A 257 -0.37 -6.27 4.55
C LEU A 257 0.06 -7.58 5.18
N TRP A 258 1.37 -7.79 5.36
CA TRP A 258 1.89 -8.96 6.04
C TRP A 258 1.44 -9.07 7.49
N GLN A 259 1.38 -7.96 8.24
CA GLN A 259 0.90 -7.97 9.62
C GLN A 259 -0.57 -8.38 9.71
N LEU A 260 -1.42 -7.91 8.79
CA LEU A 260 -2.84 -8.29 8.75
C LEU A 260 -3.00 -9.77 8.36
N TYR A 261 -2.35 -10.19 7.27
CA TYR A 261 -2.34 -11.58 6.83
C TYR A 261 -1.88 -12.53 7.93
N LYS A 262 -0.81 -12.16 8.62
CA LYS A 262 -0.25 -12.89 9.74
C LYS A 262 -1.30 -13.12 10.84
N THR A 263 -2.00 -12.05 11.26
CA THR A 263 -3.00 -12.14 12.33
C THR A 263 -4.14 -13.07 11.95
N ASP A 264 -4.65 -12.96 10.73
CA ASP A 264 -5.77 -13.80 10.28
C ASP A 264 -5.36 -15.26 10.06
N LEU A 265 -4.19 -15.48 9.48
CA LEU A 265 -3.64 -16.82 9.28
C LEU A 265 -3.38 -17.52 10.62
N GLN A 266 -2.91 -16.80 11.65
CA GLN A 266 -2.72 -17.38 12.98
C GLN A 266 -4.03 -17.93 13.53
N MET A 267 -5.09 -17.14 13.51
CA MET A 267 -6.40 -17.54 14.02
C MET A 267 -6.93 -18.76 13.26
N ALA A 268 -6.77 -18.79 11.93
CA ALA A 268 -7.16 -19.94 11.13
C ALA A 268 -6.36 -21.20 11.49
N LEU A 269 -5.03 -21.12 11.60
CA LEU A 269 -4.20 -22.28 11.95
C LEU A 269 -4.50 -22.82 13.36
N GLU A 270 -4.87 -21.96 14.31
CA GLU A 270 -5.31 -22.37 15.65
C GLU A 270 -6.61 -23.19 15.61
N GLU A 271 -7.54 -22.87 14.71
CA GLU A 271 -8.76 -23.66 14.47
C GLU A 271 -8.47 -24.98 13.74
N HIS A 272 -7.63 -24.92 12.70
CA HIS A 272 -7.20 -26.10 11.95
C HIS A 272 -6.43 -27.10 12.84
N ALA A 273 -5.66 -26.63 13.83
CA ALA A 273 -4.93 -27.49 14.75
C ALA A 273 -5.85 -28.32 15.67
N GLN A 274 -7.09 -27.86 15.90
CA GLN A 274 -8.08 -28.57 16.72
C GLN A 274 -8.81 -29.65 15.92
N THR A 275 -9.11 -29.37 14.65
CA THR A 275 -9.95 -30.24 13.81
C THR A 275 -9.14 -31.16 12.89
N LYS A 276 -7.95 -30.71 12.45
CA LYS A 276 -6.99 -31.43 11.60
C LYS A 276 -7.62 -32.16 10.41
N LYS A 277 -8.51 -31.49 9.69
CA LYS A 277 -9.26 -32.11 8.59
C LYS A 277 -8.51 -32.16 7.25
N CYS A 278 -7.62 -31.20 7.01
CA CYS A 278 -6.80 -31.17 5.79
C CYS A 278 -5.63 -32.15 5.88
N SER A 279 -5.08 -32.51 4.72
CA SER A 279 -3.94 -33.40 4.65
C SER A 279 -2.65 -32.70 5.09
N THR A 280 -1.78 -33.45 5.72
CA THR A 280 -0.50 -32.94 6.23
C THR A 280 0.39 -32.30 5.14
N PRO A 281 0.46 -32.82 3.89
CA PRO A 281 1.16 -32.15 2.80
C PRO A 281 0.63 -30.74 2.46
N GLU A 282 -0.67 -30.48 2.59
CA GLU A 282 -1.25 -29.15 2.31
C GLU A 282 -0.76 -28.10 3.32
N TYR A 283 -0.73 -28.45 4.61
CA TYR A 283 -0.16 -27.59 5.65
C TYR A 283 1.33 -27.34 5.43
N MET A 284 2.07 -28.36 5.00
CA MET A 284 3.50 -28.23 4.70
C MET A 284 3.75 -27.31 3.49
N ASN A 285 2.93 -27.39 2.45
CA ASN A 285 3.03 -26.49 1.30
C ASN A 285 2.77 -25.03 1.71
N LEU A 286 1.76 -24.79 2.53
CA LEU A 286 1.48 -23.46 3.09
C LEU A 286 2.64 -22.97 3.96
N TYR A 287 3.18 -23.83 4.83
CA TYR A 287 4.37 -23.53 5.64
C TYR A 287 5.56 -23.10 4.77
N PHE A 288 5.85 -23.83 3.68
CA PHE A 288 6.95 -23.48 2.80
C PHE A 288 6.75 -22.15 2.08
N LYS A 289 5.51 -21.76 1.79
CA LYS A 289 5.19 -20.48 1.13
C LYS A 289 5.27 -19.29 2.08
N VAL A 290 4.83 -19.45 3.33
CA VAL A 290 4.79 -18.39 4.35
C VAL A 290 6.17 -18.15 5.01
N LYS A 291 7.18 -18.96 4.68
CA LYS A 291 8.51 -19.03 5.31
C LYS A 291 9.05 -17.73 5.92
N GLY A 292 9.51 -17.82 7.18
CA GLY A 292 10.45 -16.83 7.75
C GLY A 292 10.45 -16.69 9.27
N PHE A 293 9.29 -16.66 9.93
CA PHE A 293 9.23 -16.26 11.35
C PHE A 293 8.17 -16.96 12.23
N TYR A 294 7.25 -17.74 11.66
CA TYR A 294 6.06 -18.24 12.38
C TYR A 294 5.98 -19.76 12.51
N PHE A 295 7.14 -20.40 12.65
CA PHE A 295 7.24 -21.86 12.83
C PHE A 295 6.33 -22.38 13.96
N ASN A 296 6.18 -21.61 15.04
CA ASN A 296 5.39 -22.00 16.21
C ASN A 296 3.95 -22.38 15.89
N TRP A 297 3.33 -21.77 14.88
CA TRP A 297 1.95 -22.06 14.49
C TRP A 297 1.81 -23.34 13.68
N PHE A 298 2.88 -23.72 13.00
CA PHE A 298 2.92 -24.92 12.18
C PHE A 298 3.42 -26.16 12.95
N ILE A 299 3.86 -26.02 14.20
CA ILE A 299 4.39 -27.13 15.01
C ILE A 299 3.46 -28.35 15.01
N PRO A 300 2.14 -28.24 15.26
CA PRO A 300 1.28 -29.43 15.30
C PRO A 300 1.31 -30.21 13.97
N PHE A 301 1.23 -29.50 12.85
CA PHE A 301 1.22 -30.10 11.51
C PHE A 301 2.57 -30.66 11.10
N VAL A 302 3.67 -29.97 11.47
CA VAL A 302 5.03 -30.48 11.23
C VAL A 302 5.28 -31.75 12.03
N MET A 303 4.78 -31.84 13.27
CA MET A 303 4.89 -33.06 14.07
C MET A 303 4.08 -34.21 13.49
N ASP A 304 2.85 -33.96 13.04
CA ASP A 304 2.05 -34.97 12.34
C ASP A 304 2.76 -35.44 11.07
N TRP A 305 3.36 -34.52 10.30
CA TRP A 305 4.11 -34.83 9.09
C TRP A 305 5.32 -35.73 9.38
N LEU A 306 6.05 -35.43 10.46
CA LEU A 306 7.19 -36.25 10.88
C LEU A 306 6.75 -37.66 11.30
N ASN A 307 5.62 -37.79 12.00
CA ASN A 307 5.08 -39.09 12.39
C ASN A 307 4.65 -39.91 11.17
N GLU A 308 3.90 -39.30 10.23
CA GLU A 308 3.52 -39.95 8.96
C GLU A 308 4.74 -40.37 8.14
N ASN A 309 5.76 -39.50 8.09
CA ASN A 309 7.00 -39.81 7.39
C ASN A 309 7.79 -40.94 8.06
N ASP A 310 7.75 -41.06 9.39
CA ASP A 310 8.38 -42.16 10.13
C ASP A 310 7.67 -43.50 9.86
N GLU A 311 6.34 -43.53 9.91
CA GLU A 311 5.54 -44.72 9.59
C GLU A 311 5.76 -45.14 8.13
N HIS A 312 5.76 -44.19 7.19
CA HIS A 312 6.05 -44.46 5.78
C HIS A 312 7.48 -45.03 5.59
N SER A 313 8.47 -44.48 6.31
CA SER A 313 9.84 -44.98 6.28
C SER A 313 9.95 -46.42 6.81
N MET A 314 9.18 -46.76 7.83
CA MET A 314 9.11 -48.12 8.37
C MET A 314 8.46 -49.11 7.40
N ASP A 315 7.41 -48.70 6.68
CA ASP A 315 6.77 -49.53 5.66
C ASP A 315 7.68 -49.78 4.46
N ILE A 316 8.42 -48.76 4.03
CA ILE A 316 9.47 -48.89 3.01
C ILE A 316 10.48 -49.97 3.41
N LEU A 317 10.98 -49.90 4.65
CA LEU A 317 11.95 -50.86 5.16
C LEU A 317 11.40 -52.28 5.19
N ARG A 318 10.15 -52.45 5.66
CA ARG A 318 9.47 -53.75 5.70
C ARG A 318 9.25 -54.31 4.29
N ASN A 319 8.87 -53.47 3.33
CA ASN A 319 8.63 -53.88 1.95
C ASN A 319 9.92 -54.25 1.22
N ALA A 320 10.99 -53.45 1.37
CA ALA A 320 12.31 -53.75 0.81
C ALA A 320 12.85 -55.08 1.36
N TYR A 321 12.73 -55.30 2.68
CA TYR A 321 13.13 -56.55 3.31
C TYR A 321 12.32 -57.75 2.81
N ASN A 322 10.98 -57.64 2.75
CA ASN A 322 10.13 -58.75 2.34
C ASN A 322 10.35 -59.16 0.88
N ARG A 323 10.62 -58.19 0.00
CA ARG A 323 10.96 -58.44 -1.41
C ARG A 323 12.31 -59.15 -1.55
N ASP A 324 13.32 -58.66 -0.84
CA ASP A 324 14.64 -59.28 -0.85
C ASP A 324 14.64 -60.68 -0.21
N LYS A 325 13.77 -60.89 0.79
CA LYS A 325 13.50 -62.20 1.39
C LYS A 325 12.86 -63.17 0.40
N SER A 326 11.91 -62.73 -0.44
CA SER A 326 11.34 -63.60 -1.48
C SER A 326 12.36 -63.99 -2.54
N ASP A 327 13.37 -63.15 -2.76
CA ASP A 327 14.45 -63.38 -3.72
C ASP A 327 15.63 -64.18 -3.11
N ASN A 328 15.52 -64.62 -1.85
CA ASN A 328 16.57 -65.30 -1.08
C ASN A 328 17.85 -64.46 -0.89
N PHE A 329 17.71 -63.14 -0.73
CA PHE A 329 18.81 -62.22 -0.43
C PHE A 329 20.00 -62.33 -1.41
N PRO A 330 19.77 -62.13 -2.72
CA PRO A 330 20.82 -62.23 -3.72
C PRO A 330 21.92 -61.20 -3.46
N GLN A 331 23.17 -61.60 -3.65
CA GLN A 331 24.30 -60.69 -3.56
C GLN A 331 24.23 -59.69 -4.73
N THR A 332 24.26 -58.40 -4.42
CA THR A 332 24.06 -57.33 -5.41
C THR A 332 25.15 -57.30 -6.50
N SER A 333 26.39 -57.63 -6.13
CA SER A 333 27.54 -57.73 -7.03
C SER A 333 28.68 -58.51 -6.37
N GLU A 334 29.64 -59.03 -7.15
CA GLU A 334 30.83 -59.72 -6.63
C GLU A 334 31.65 -58.87 -5.64
N HIS A 335 31.57 -57.55 -5.75
CA HIS A 335 32.32 -56.61 -4.91
C HIS A 335 31.58 -56.15 -3.65
N THR A 336 30.30 -56.51 -3.48
CA THR A 336 29.45 -56.07 -2.35
C THR A 336 28.97 -57.26 -1.55
N LYS A 337 29.12 -57.22 -0.21
CA LYS A 337 28.67 -58.31 0.69
C LYS A 337 27.21 -58.18 1.17
N PHE A 338 26.45 -57.24 0.63
CA PHE A 338 25.07 -56.96 1.00
C PHE A 338 24.13 -57.15 -0.19
N SER A 339 22.86 -57.41 0.11
CA SER A 339 21.77 -57.61 -0.84
C SER A 339 21.07 -56.29 -1.18
N ASN A 340 20.14 -56.34 -2.14
CA ASN A 340 19.50 -55.16 -2.73
C ASN A 340 18.67 -54.35 -1.71
N SER A 341 18.11 -54.98 -0.67
CA SER A 341 17.32 -54.26 0.35
C SER A 341 18.10 -53.14 1.05
N VAL A 342 19.41 -53.31 1.24
CA VAL A 342 20.25 -52.28 1.87
C VAL A 342 20.30 -51.03 0.99
N ILE A 343 20.45 -51.19 -0.33
CA ILE A 343 20.51 -50.06 -1.26
C ILE A 343 19.17 -49.34 -1.33
N ASP A 344 18.07 -50.10 -1.41
CA ASP A 344 16.71 -49.55 -1.50
C ASP A 344 16.35 -48.72 -0.25
N VAL A 345 16.65 -49.26 0.94
CA VAL A 345 16.40 -48.57 2.22
C VAL A 345 17.23 -47.28 2.32
N PHE A 346 18.53 -47.34 2.02
CA PHE A 346 19.39 -46.16 2.09
C PHE A 346 19.04 -45.09 1.05
N THR A 347 18.55 -45.48 -0.13
CA THR A 347 18.12 -44.53 -1.15
C THR A 347 16.90 -43.75 -0.68
N GLN A 348 15.87 -44.45 -0.18
CA GLN A 348 14.62 -43.83 0.25
C GLN A 348 14.78 -43.02 1.55
N LEU A 349 15.55 -43.52 2.53
CA LEU A 349 15.88 -42.74 3.72
C LEU A 349 16.67 -41.47 3.40
N ASN A 350 17.54 -41.50 2.37
CA ASN A 350 18.25 -40.31 1.93
C ASN A 350 17.32 -39.27 1.27
N GLU A 351 16.27 -39.70 0.58
CA GLU A 351 15.24 -38.79 0.04
C GLU A 351 14.43 -38.14 1.15
N ALA A 352 13.95 -38.92 2.12
CA ALA A 352 13.29 -38.40 3.32
C ALA A 352 14.21 -37.42 4.07
N LEU A 353 15.50 -37.74 4.20
CA LEU A 353 16.50 -36.87 4.83
C LEU A 353 16.72 -35.55 4.05
N LYS A 354 16.57 -35.52 2.72
CA LYS A 354 16.66 -34.26 1.95
C LYS A 354 15.51 -33.33 2.29
N LEU A 355 14.27 -33.84 2.36
CA LEU A 355 13.10 -33.08 2.79
C LEU A 355 13.28 -32.61 4.24
N LEU A 356 13.69 -33.51 5.12
CA LEU A 356 14.00 -33.18 6.51
C LEU A 356 15.07 -32.11 6.62
N LYS A 357 16.15 -32.14 5.82
CA LYS A 357 17.19 -31.09 5.83
C LYS A 357 16.65 -29.71 5.46
N GLN A 358 15.67 -29.62 4.56
CA GLN A 358 14.99 -28.35 4.25
C GLN A 358 14.21 -27.79 5.45
N VAL A 359 13.72 -28.67 6.33
CA VAL A 359 13.04 -28.34 7.60
C VAL A 359 14.05 -28.16 8.76
N LYS A 360 15.13 -28.94 8.81
CA LYS A 360 16.10 -29.04 9.92
C LYS A 360 17.13 -27.91 9.92
N LEU A 361 17.49 -27.36 8.75
CA LEU A 361 18.25 -26.11 8.66
C LEU A 361 17.54 -24.97 9.41
N PHE A 362 16.22 -25.04 9.56
CA PHE A 362 15.41 -24.08 10.31
C PHE A 362 15.32 -24.39 11.81
N LEU A 363 15.17 -25.65 12.22
CA LEU A 363 15.19 -26.07 13.63
C LEU A 363 16.50 -25.66 14.34
N ASN A 364 17.63 -25.81 13.66
CA ASN A 364 18.93 -25.39 14.21
C ASN A 364 19.11 -23.87 14.28
N TYR A 365 18.40 -23.08 13.46
CA TYR A 365 18.42 -21.61 13.53
C TYR A 365 17.56 -21.08 14.69
N ILE A 366 16.51 -21.82 15.08
CA ILE A 366 15.61 -21.48 16.21
C ILE A 366 16.16 -21.99 17.55
N LEU A 367 16.84 -23.13 17.61
CA LEU A 367 17.49 -23.60 18.84
C LEU A 367 18.72 -22.76 19.25
N PHE A 368 19.20 -21.88 18.37
CA PHE A 368 20.34 -20.98 18.61
C PHE A 368 19.93 -19.51 18.84
N LEU A 369 18.64 -19.17 18.76
CA LEU A 369 18.03 -17.90 19.18
C LEU A 369 17.25 -18.13 20.48
#